data_AF-A0A442SRB7-F1
#
_entry.id   AF-A0A442SRB7-F1
#
_cell.length_a   1.000
_cell.length_b   1.000
_cell.length_c   1.000
_cell.angle_alpha   90.00
_cell.angle_beta   90.00
_cell.angle_gamma   90.00
#
_symmetry.space_group_name_H-M   'P 1'
#
loop_
_entity.id
_entity.type
_entity.pdbx_description
1 polymer ?
#
loop_
_entity_poly.entity_id
_entity_poly.type
_entity_poly.pdbx_seq_one_letter_code
_entity_poly.pdbx_strand_id
1 'polypeptide(L)'
;MTRNAAKGDKQQKQQSDNKAKTRKPGTSVTEWVVAGISSVVLLAVLGYLVVDGVSTRDGTARIVVVPLAVAVTEGGYVVEFAAANRAGKSVAAVEIKGELRNGDEVVEDSSATLDYVPQNSQRKGALIFRRDPEAYDLRLFAIGYSEP
;
A
#
# COMPACT_ATOMS: atom_id res chain seq x y z
N MET A 1 -91.87 13.60 24.85
CA MET A 1 -90.46 13.77 25.29
C MET A 1 -89.59 12.78 24.52
N THR A 2 -88.45 13.28 24.05
CA THR A 2 -87.41 12.67 23.21
C THR A 2 -86.79 11.39 23.78
N ARG A 3 -86.32 10.47 22.91
CA ARG A 3 -84.87 10.20 22.69
C ARG A 3 -84.59 9.08 21.66
N ASN A 4 -83.64 9.43 20.79
CA ASN A 4 -82.92 8.58 19.84
C ASN A 4 -82.13 7.46 20.55
N ALA A 5 -82.05 6.27 19.93
CA ALA A 5 -81.02 5.27 20.22
C ALA A 5 -80.82 4.33 19.02
N ALA A 6 -80.37 4.89 17.90
CA ALA A 6 -79.67 4.15 16.85
C ALA A 6 -78.19 4.52 16.97
N LYS A 7 -77.28 3.56 16.71
CA LYS A 7 -75.82 3.71 16.53
C LYS A 7 -74.95 3.35 17.76
N GLY A 8 -74.99 2.09 18.18
CA GLY A 8 -74.04 1.52 19.15
C GLY A 8 -73.36 0.22 18.70
N ASP A 9 -74.10 -0.69 18.05
CA ASP A 9 -73.66 -2.10 18.03
C ASP A 9 -72.85 -2.55 16.81
N LYS A 10 -72.64 -1.68 15.81
CA LYS A 10 -71.94 -2.06 14.56
C LYS A 10 -70.44 -1.74 14.53
N GLN A 11 -69.90 -1.04 15.55
CA GLN A 11 -68.47 -0.67 15.57
C GLN A 11 -67.57 -1.63 16.37
N GLN A 12 -68.11 -2.42 17.30
CA GLN A 12 -67.28 -3.32 18.12
C GLN A 12 -66.93 -4.66 17.46
N LYS A 13 -67.54 -5.03 16.33
CA LYS A 13 -67.33 -6.35 15.69
C LYS A 13 -66.28 -6.36 14.57
N GLN A 14 -65.62 -5.24 14.29
CA GLN A 14 -64.58 -5.15 13.25
C GLN A 14 -63.15 -5.08 13.80
N GLN A 15 -62.96 -4.99 15.12
CA GLN A 15 -61.64 -4.71 15.70
C GLN A 15 -60.90 -5.94 16.25
N SER A 16 -61.51 -7.13 16.17
CA SER A 16 -60.96 -8.36 16.78
C SER A 16 -60.33 -9.35 15.79
N ASP A 17 -60.32 -9.05 14.50
CA ASP A 17 -59.78 -9.93 13.45
C ASP A 17 -58.42 -9.44 12.90
N ASN A 18 -57.77 -8.47 13.54
CA ASN A 18 -56.37 -8.17 13.26
C ASN A 18 -55.47 -9.17 14.00
N LYS A 19 -55.65 -10.46 13.67
CA LYS A 19 -54.75 -11.53 14.07
C LYS A 19 -53.41 -11.21 13.44
N ALA A 20 -52.49 -10.69 14.26
CA ALA A 20 -51.09 -10.50 13.91
C ALA A 20 -50.57 -11.79 13.28
N LYS A 21 -50.48 -11.82 11.94
CA LYS A 21 -49.75 -12.85 11.22
C LYS A 21 -48.28 -12.63 11.55
N THR A 22 -47.82 -13.23 12.64
CA THR A 22 -46.40 -13.50 12.84
C THR A 22 -45.93 -14.35 11.67
N ARG A 23 -45.43 -13.68 10.61
CA ARG A 23 -44.69 -14.32 9.53
C ARG A 23 -43.51 -14.99 10.20
N LYS A 24 -43.48 -16.33 10.23
CA LYS A 24 -42.24 -17.05 10.55
C LYS A 24 -41.19 -16.55 9.56
N PRO A 25 -40.04 -16.00 10.01
CA PRO A 25 -39.00 -15.59 9.09
C PRO A 25 -38.39 -16.86 8.49
N GLY A 26 -38.84 -17.22 7.30
CA GLY A 26 -38.22 -18.24 6.47
C GLY A 26 -37.33 -17.52 5.45
N THR A 27 -36.08 -17.94 5.35
CA THR A 27 -35.09 -17.35 4.44
C THR A 27 -35.64 -17.35 3.01
N SER A 28 -35.76 -16.16 2.43
CA SER A 28 -36.34 -16.00 1.08
C SER A 28 -35.39 -16.59 0.02
N VAL A 29 -35.92 -17.06 -1.12
CA VAL A 29 -35.09 -17.50 -2.26
C VAL A 29 -34.13 -16.40 -2.71
N THR A 30 -34.57 -15.13 -2.68
CA THR A 30 -33.71 -13.98 -3.00
C THR A 30 -32.58 -13.81 -1.98
N GLU A 31 -32.85 -14.09 -0.71
CA GLU A 31 -31.86 -14.03 0.36
C GLU A 31 -30.78 -15.10 0.16
N TRP A 32 -31.17 -16.31 -0.26
CA TRP A 32 -30.24 -17.37 -0.65
C TRP A 32 -29.41 -17.02 -1.89
N VAL A 33 -30.01 -16.35 -2.89
CA VAL A 33 -29.26 -15.87 -4.07
C VAL A 33 -28.21 -14.84 -3.67
N VAL A 34 -28.59 -13.86 -2.84
CA VAL A 34 -27.65 -12.85 -2.34
C VAL A 34 -26.55 -13.51 -1.51
N ALA A 35 -26.90 -14.42 -0.60
CA ALA A 35 -25.92 -15.17 0.20
C ALA A 35 -24.95 -15.96 -0.68
N GLY A 36 -25.44 -16.62 -1.74
CA GLY A 36 -24.60 -17.35 -2.69
C GLY A 36 -23.63 -16.43 -3.43
N ILE A 37 -24.11 -15.31 -3.97
CA ILE A 37 -23.26 -14.32 -4.67
C ILE A 37 -22.21 -13.75 -3.72
N SER A 38 -22.62 -13.32 -2.52
CA SER A 38 -21.70 -12.81 -1.50
C SER A 38 -20.65 -13.84 -1.10
N SER A 39 -21.04 -15.11 -0.95
CA SER A 39 -20.12 -16.20 -0.63
C SER A 39 -19.11 -16.45 -1.75
N VAL A 40 -19.54 -16.40 -3.02
CA VAL A 40 -18.64 -16.56 -4.16
C VAL A 40 -17.63 -15.42 -4.24
N VAL A 41 -18.09 -14.17 -4.08
CA VAL A 41 -17.20 -13.00 -4.08
C VAL A 41 -16.20 -13.08 -2.92
N LEU A 42 -16.66 -13.46 -1.72
CA LEU A 42 -15.78 -13.63 -0.56
C LEU A 42 -14.73 -14.71 -0.82
N LEU A 43 -15.12 -15.87 -1.34
CA LEU A 43 -14.18 -16.95 -1.67
C LEU A 43 -13.19 -16.54 -2.76
N ALA A 44 -13.62 -15.75 -3.75
CA ALA A 44 -12.74 -15.24 -4.79
C ALA A 44 -11.67 -14.30 -4.21
N VAL A 45 -12.05 -13.39 -3.32
CA VAL A 45 -11.11 -12.49 -2.63
C VAL A 45 -10.16 -13.29 -1.74
N LEU A 46 -10.67 -14.24 -0.95
CA LEU A 46 -9.84 -15.10 -0.11
C LEU A 46 -8.85 -15.93 -0.94
N GLY A 47 -9.31 -16.52 -2.04
CA GLY A 47 -8.48 -17.28 -2.97
C GLY A 47 -7.38 -16.41 -3.59
N TYR A 48 -7.72 -15.19 -4.00
CA TYR A 48 -6.74 -14.22 -4.50
C TYR A 48 -5.68 -13.90 -3.43
N LEU A 49 -6.08 -13.65 -2.18
CA LEU A 49 -5.15 -13.36 -1.08
C LEU A 49 -4.23 -14.54 -0.76
N VAL A 50 -4.73 -15.77 -0.84
CA VAL A 50 -3.89 -16.98 -0.69
C VAL A 50 -2.87 -17.04 -1.81
N VAL A 51 -3.29 -16.87 -3.07
CA VAL A 51 -2.39 -16.89 -4.22
C VAL A 51 -1.32 -15.79 -4.10
N ASP A 52 -1.71 -14.56 -3.76
CA ASP A 52 -0.75 -13.45 -3.58
C ASP A 52 0.20 -13.70 -2.40
N GLY A 53 -0.30 -14.26 -1.30
CA GLY A 53 0.47 -14.53 -0.09
C GLY A 53 1.48 -15.67 -0.23
N VAL A 54 1.17 -16.71 -1.02
CA VAL A 54 2.09 -17.84 -1.27
C VAL A 54 2.97 -17.63 -2.50
N SER A 55 2.67 -16.66 -3.36
CA SER A 55 3.52 -16.31 -4.49
C SER A 55 4.77 -15.60 -3.95
N THR A 56 5.82 -16.37 -3.68
CA THR A 56 7.11 -15.81 -3.30
C THR A 56 7.56 -14.84 -4.39
N ARG A 57 7.70 -13.57 -4.04
CA ARG A 57 8.23 -12.55 -4.95
C ARG A 57 9.75 -12.71 -5.01
N ASP A 58 10.17 -13.85 -5.55
CA ASP A 58 11.56 -14.27 -5.66
C ASP A 58 12.26 -13.42 -6.72
N GLY A 59 13.11 -12.53 -6.25
CA GLY A 59 14.03 -11.77 -7.08
C GLY A 59 15.05 -11.10 -6.19
N THR A 60 16.34 -11.28 -6.50
CA THR A 60 17.42 -10.50 -5.91
C THR A 60 17.09 -9.02 -6.03
N ALA A 61 17.18 -8.26 -4.93
CA ALA A 61 16.85 -6.84 -4.99
C ALA A 61 17.73 -6.14 -6.02
N ARG A 62 17.10 -5.40 -6.94
CA ARG A 62 17.80 -4.66 -7.99
C ARG A 62 17.67 -3.18 -7.68
N ILE A 63 18.65 -2.66 -6.95
CA ILE A 63 18.73 -1.23 -6.63
C ILE A 63 19.57 -0.54 -7.69
N VAL A 64 18.95 0.39 -8.41
CA VAL A 64 19.63 1.26 -9.39
C VAL A 64 19.72 2.65 -8.79
N VAL A 65 20.93 3.19 -8.68
CA VAL A 65 21.17 4.53 -8.12
C VAL A 65 21.50 5.48 -9.26
N VAL A 66 20.83 6.62 -9.30
CA VAL A 66 21.04 7.67 -10.30
C VAL A 66 21.25 9.02 -9.62
N PRO A 67 22.27 9.80 -10.02
CA PRO A 67 22.43 11.18 -9.56
C PRO A 67 21.29 12.04 -10.11
N LEU A 68 20.86 13.04 -9.34
CA LEU A 68 19.77 13.97 -9.70
C LEU A 68 20.27 15.40 -9.85
N ALA A 69 20.94 15.93 -8.83
CA ALA A 69 21.39 17.31 -8.77
C ALA A 69 22.63 17.42 -7.86
N VAL A 70 23.46 18.42 -8.14
CA VAL A 70 24.58 18.82 -7.30
C VAL A 70 24.32 20.23 -6.78
N ALA A 71 24.39 20.40 -5.47
CA ALA A 71 24.26 21.70 -4.82
C ALA A 71 25.55 22.04 -4.06
N VAL A 72 26.05 23.26 -4.25
CA VAL A 72 27.22 23.77 -3.52
C VAL A 72 26.74 24.39 -2.21
N THR A 73 27.37 23.99 -1.10
CA THR A 73 27.07 24.47 0.25
C THR A 73 28.36 24.84 0.97
N GLU A 74 28.27 25.53 2.12
CA GLU A 74 29.44 25.79 2.96
C GLU A 74 30.13 24.50 3.45
N GLY A 75 29.38 23.40 3.54
CA GLY A 75 29.88 22.09 3.97
C GLY A 75 30.45 21.22 2.84
N GLY A 76 30.48 21.72 1.60
CA GLY A 76 30.91 20.97 0.41
C GLY A 76 29.80 20.80 -0.62
N TYR A 77 29.89 19.73 -1.40
CA TYR A 77 29.03 19.44 -2.54
C TYR A 77 28.02 18.36 -2.17
N VAL A 78 26.74 18.71 -2.18
CA VAL A 78 25.62 17.80 -1.89
C VAL A 78 25.13 17.21 -3.21
N VAL A 79 25.35 15.91 -3.40
CA VAL A 79 24.88 15.16 -4.56
C VAL A 79 23.60 14.44 -4.19
N GLU A 80 22.47 14.95 -4.67
CA GLU A 80 21.19 14.25 -4.55
C GLU A 80 21.14 13.05 -5.49
N PHE A 81 20.55 11.96 -5.03
CA PHE A 81 20.35 10.75 -5.82
C PHE A 81 18.94 10.18 -5.65
N ALA A 82 18.52 9.36 -6.62
CA ALA A 82 17.39 8.46 -6.48
C ALA A 82 17.88 6.99 -6.54
N ALA A 83 17.50 6.20 -5.55
CA ALA A 83 17.65 4.76 -5.53
C ALA A 83 16.31 4.11 -5.90
N ALA A 84 16.26 3.45 -7.06
CA ALA A 84 15.08 2.76 -7.56
C ALA A 84 15.19 1.25 -7.30
N ASN A 85 14.26 0.71 -6.52
CA ASN A 85 14.10 -0.72 -6.33
C ASN A 85 13.20 -1.28 -7.42
N ARG A 86 13.79 -2.02 -8.36
CA ARG A 86 13.09 -2.67 -9.48
C ARG A 86 12.69 -4.11 -9.18
N ALA A 87 12.87 -4.57 -7.95
CA ALA A 87 12.44 -5.91 -7.54
C ALA A 87 11.00 -5.90 -7.01
N GLY A 88 10.38 -7.07 -7.06
CA GLY A 88 9.06 -7.33 -6.47
C GLY A 88 9.08 -7.48 -4.95
N LYS A 89 10.14 -7.06 -4.25
CA LYS A 89 10.21 -7.11 -2.79
C LYS A 89 10.84 -5.84 -2.23
N SER A 90 10.39 -5.43 -1.06
CA SER A 90 10.97 -4.30 -0.34
C SER A 90 12.31 -4.69 0.29
N VAL A 91 13.15 -3.69 0.54
CA VAL A 91 14.42 -3.84 1.25
C VAL A 91 14.59 -2.74 2.30
N ALA A 92 15.41 -3.01 3.30
CA ALA A 92 15.74 -2.09 4.38
C ALA A 92 17.26 -1.89 4.49
N ALA A 93 17.66 -0.84 5.21
CA ALA A 93 19.06 -0.49 5.44
C ALA A 93 19.91 -0.54 4.16
N VAL A 94 19.42 0.09 3.09
CA VAL A 94 20.11 0.11 1.80
C VAL A 94 21.29 1.07 1.90
N GLU A 95 22.49 0.52 1.86
CA GLU A 95 23.73 1.29 1.91
C GLU A 95 24.10 1.75 0.49
N ILE A 96 24.14 3.05 0.30
CA ILE A 96 24.52 3.71 -0.94
C ILE A 96 25.94 4.24 -0.77
N LYS A 97 26.81 3.91 -1.72
CA LYS A 97 28.16 4.45 -1.81
C LYS A 97 28.31 5.31 -3.06
N GLY A 98 29.00 6.42 -2.89
CA GLY A 98 29.48 7.25 -3.98
C GLY A 98 31.00 7.36 -3.95
N GLU A 99 31.63 7.25 -5.11
CA GLU A 99 33.07 7.39 -5.29
C GLU A 99 33.35 8.49 -6.32
N LEU A 100 34.22 9.42 -5.96
CA LEU A 100 34.87 10.32 -6.91
C LEU A 100 36.18 9.68 -7.35
N ARG A 101 36.34 9.51 -8.66
CA ARG A 101 37.49 8.81 -9.21
C ARG A 101 38.31 9.69 -10.15
N ASN A 102 39.62 9.56 -10.06
CA ASN A 102 40.56 10.11 -11.03
C ASN A 102 41.23 8.94 -11.76
N GLY A 103 40.65 8.52 -12.87
CA GLY A 103 41.00 7.25 -13.51
C GLY A 103 40.66 6.06 -12.61
N ASP A 104 41.68 5.24 -12.30
CA ASP A 104 41.52 4.03 -11.49
C ASP A 104 41.62 4.28 -9.98
N GLU A 105 41.97 5.50 -9.56
CA GLU A 105 42.09 5.86 -8.14
C GLU A 105 40.78 6.48 -7.62
N VAL A 106 40.31 6.00 -6.46
CA VAL A 106 39.25 6.65 -5.68
C VAL A 106 39.89 7.77 -4.87
N VAL A 107 39.56 9.02 -5.18
CA VAL A 107 40.12 10.20 -4.50
C VAL A 107 39.28 10.69 -3.33
N GLU A 108 38.00 10.33 -3.32
CA GLU A 108 37.07 10.58 -2.21
C GLU A 108 35.89 9.61 -2.30
N ASP A 109 35.38 9.13 -1.17
CA ASP A 109 34.14 8.40 -1.08
C ASP A 109 33.20 8.98 -0.01
N SER A 110 31.90 8.76 -0.21
CA SER A 110 30.84 9.13 0.72
C SER A 110 29.78 8.04 0.73
N SER A 111 29.09 7.86 1.85
CA SER A 111 27.99 6.90 1.95
C SER A 111 26.76 7.49 2.66
N ALA A 112 25.62 6.87 2.40
CA ALA A 112 24.37 7.13 3.11
C ALA A 112 23.55 5.84 3.17
N THR A 113 22.72 5.72 4.20
CA THR A 113 21.78 4.60 4.33
C THR A 113 20.36 5.09 4.11
N LEU A 114 19.60 4.35 3.29
CA LEU A 114 18.16 4.50 3.21
C LEU A 114 17.51 3.42 4.06
N ASP A 115 16.75 3.83 5.07
CA ASP A 115 16.12 2.90 6.02
C ASP A 115 15.21 1.89 5.34
N TYR A 116 14.50 2.31 4.29
CA TYR A 116 13.53 1.47 3.61
C TYR A 116 13.29 1.90 2.17
N VAL A 117 13.33 0.95 1.24
CA VAL A 117 12.99 1.15 -0.18
C VAL A 117 11.95 0.11 -0.61
N PRO A 118 10.68 0.51 -0.83
CA PRO A 118 9.63 -0.41 -1.23
C PRO A 118 9.87 -1.06 -2.58
N GLN A 119 9.24 -2.20 -2.82
CA GLN A 119 9.16 -2.83 -4.15
C GLN A 119 8.65 -1.85 -5.22
N ASN A 120 9.20 -1.95 -6.43
CA ASN A 120 8.82 -1.14 -7.60
C ASN A 120 8.70 0.37 -7.31
N SER A 121 9.54 0.89 -6.41
CA SER A 121 9.49 2.27 -5.94
C SER A 121 10.90 2.88 -5.94
N GLN A 122 10.96 4.19 -5.73
CA GLN A 122 12.22 4.91 -5.57
C GLN A 122 12.24 5.72 -4.28
N ARG A 123 13.45 5.93 -3.77
CA ARG A 123 13.72 6.81 -2.62
C ARG A 123 14.85 7.75 -2.95
N LYS A 124 14.75 8.98 -2.44
CA LYS A 124 15.77 10.00 -2.60
C LYS A 124 16.66 10.03 -1.37
N GLY A 125 17.92 10.37 -1.59
CA GLY A 125 18.90 10.66 -0.56
C GLY A 125 19.96 11.61 -1.11
N ALA A 126 20.96 11.89 -0.31
CA ALA A 126 22.10 12.68 -0.75
C ALA A 126 23.40 12.14 -0.17
N LEU A 127 24.49 12.35 -0.90
CA LEU A 127 25.87 12.18 -0.44
C LEU A 127 26.53 13.54 -0.38
N ILE A 128 27.50 13.71 0.52
CA ILE A 128 28.20 14.99 0.70
C ILE A 128 29.68 14.75 0.46
N PHE A 129 30.24 15.49 -0.49
CA PHE A 129 31.66 15.42 -0.86
C PHE A 129 32.35 16.75 -0.54
N ARG A 130 33.64 16.72 -0.23
CA ARG A 130 34.43 17.95 -0.07
C ARG A 130 34.96 18.45 -1.40
N ARG A 131 35.21 17.55 -2.35
CA ARG A 131 35.65 17.88 -3.71
C ARG A 131 34.47 18.05 -4.65
N ASP A 132 34.68 18.87 -5.69
CA ASP A 132 33.69 19.08 -6.74
C ASP A 132 33.45 17.78 -7.51
N PRO A 133 32.25 17.16 -7.43
CA PRO A 133 31.96 15.91 -8.12
C PRO A 133 31.96 16.04 -9.64
N GLU A 134 31.79 17.25 -10.21
CA GLU A 134 31.83 17.46 -11.65
C GLU A 134 33.26 17.43 -12.21
N ALA A 135 34.27 17.56 -11.35
CA ALA A 135 35.68 17.49 -11.73
C ALA A 135 36.25 16.05 -11.75
N TYR A 136 35.44 15.04 -11.43
CA TYR A 136 35.86 13.63 -11.32
C TYR A 136 34.85 12.68 -11.98
N ASP A 137 35.23 11.41 -12.15
CA ASP A 137 34.27 10.35 -12.50
C ASP A 137 33.48 9.96 -11.25
N LEU A 138 32.29 10.54 -11.08
CA LEU A 138 31.36 10.21 -10.01
C LEU A 138 30.63 8.88 -10.32
N ARG A 139 30.80 7.90 -9.43
CA ARG A 139 30.06 6.63 -9.48
C ARG A 139 29.19 6.48 -8.25
N LEU A 140 27.92 6.14 -8.45
CA LEU A 140 26.95 5.88 -7.39
C LEU A 140 26.40 4.47 -7.51
N PHE A 141 26.39 3.71 -6.43
CA PHE A 141 25.88 2.34 -6.42
C PHE A 141 25.47 1.90 -5.01
N ALA A 142 24.56 0.92 -4.94
CA ALA A 142 24.23 0.27 -3.68
C ALA A 142 25.26 -0.83 -3.39
N ILE A 143 25.73 -0.90 -2.14
CA ILE A 143 26.73 -1.88 -1.69
C ILE A 143 26.17 -2.94 -0.75
N GLY A 144 25.01 -2.68 -0.14
CA GLY A 144 24.36 -3.60 0.78
C GLY A 144 22.88 -3.27 0.98
N TYR A 145 22.13 -4.27 1.44
CA TYR A 145 20.76 -4.13 1.92
C TYR A 145 20.42 -5.29 2.86
N SER A 146 19.36 -5.13 3.63
CA SER A 146 18.73 -6.19 4.43
C SER A 146 17.32 -6.48 3.94
N GLU A 147 16.86 -7.71 4.15
CA GLU A 147 15.47 -8.07 3.96
C GLU A 147 14.70 -7.72 5.24
N PRO A 148 13.54 -7.05 5.13
CA PRO A 148 12.76 -6.59 6.28
C PRO A 148 12.04 -7.73 7.02
#